data_AF-A0A941RQJ0-F1
#
_entry.id   AF-A0A941RQJ0-F1
#
_cell.length_a   1.000
_cell.length_b   1.000
_cell.length_c   1.000
_cell.angle_alpha   90.00
_cell.angle_beta   90.00
_cell.angle_gamma   90.00
#
_symmetry.space_group_name_H-M   'P 1'
#
loop_
_entity.id
_entity.type
_entity.pdbx_description
1 polymer ?
#
loop_
_entity_poly.entity_id
_entity_poly.type
_entity_poly.pdbx_seq_one_letter_code
_entity_poly.pdbx_strand_id
1 'polypeptide(L)' 'IGISHEFDNWFAKPTTVRFDVVNLFDQVYEIRDGEGIGVFAPQYGPRRGYFVGVSQKF' A
#
# COMPACT_ATOMS: atom_id res chain seq x y z
N ILE A 1 -7.28 -0.21 -1.35
CA ILE A 1 -8.32 0.86 -1.27
C ILE A 1 -7.67 2.09 -0.69
N GLY A 2 -8.10 3.30 -1.05
CA GLY A 2 -7.52 4.51 -0.49
C GLY A 2 -8.44 5.70 -0.58
N ILE A 3 -8.18 6.69 0.27
CA ILE A 3 -8.84 7.98 0.30
C ILE A 3 -7.80 9.08 0.13
N SER A 4 -8.16 10.15 -0.57
CA SER A 4 -7.31 11.32 -0.73
C SER A 4 -8.11 12.59 -0.51
N HIS A 5 -7.48 13.57 0.14
CA HIS A 5 -8.05 14.88 0.36
C HIS A 5 -7.03 15.96 0.00
N GLU A 6 -7.47 16.97 -0.74
CA GLU A 6 -6.67 18.14 -1.06
C GLU A 6 -6.98 19.26 -0.06
N PHE A 7 -5.94 19.84 0.52
CA PHE A 7 -6.02 20.97 1.42
C PHE A 7 -5.44 22.19 0.72
N ASP A 8 -6.27 23.20 0.50
CA ASP A 8 -5.87 24.37 -0.29
C ASP A 8 -4.79 25.21 0.39
N ASN A 9 -4.72 25.23 1.73
CA ASN A 9 -3.80 26.11 2.44
C ASN A 9 -3.28 25.59 3.78
N TRP A 10 -3.02 24.29 3.89
CA TRP A 10 -2.52 23.68 5.13
C TRP A 10 -1.04 24.02 5.42
N PHE A 11 -0.19 24.14 4.39
CA PHE A 11 1.25 24.44 4.50
C PHE A 11 1.69 25.62 3.62
N ALA A 12 0.86 26.68 3.55
CA ALA A 12 1.02 27.81 2.62
C ALA A 12 0.92 27.46 1.12
N LYS A 13 0.74 26.17 0.78
CA LYS A 13 0.54 25.66 -0.57
C LYS A 13 -0.51 24.55 -0.59
N PRO A 14 -1.20 24.36 -1.74
CA PRO A 14 -2.09 23.22 -1.94
C PRO A 14 -1.35 21.91 -1.69
N THR A 15 -1.84 21.15 -0.71
CA THR A 15 -1.23 19.91 -0.25
C THR A 15 -2.26 18.80 -0.28
N THR A 16 -1.96 17.72 -1.00
CA THR A 16 -2.78 16.51 -1.04
C THR A 16 -2.24 15.49 -0.04
N VAL A 17 -3.11 15.01 0.84
CA VAL A 17 -2.82 13.88 1.72
C VAL A 17 -3.61 12.67 1.24
N ARG A 18 -2.94 11.53 1.16
CA ARG A 18 -3.53 10.26 0.74
C ARG A 18 -3.26 9.19 1.79
N PHE A 19 -4.28 8.39 2.06
CA PHE A 19 -4.17 7.20 2.90
C PHE A 19 -4.61 5.98 2.10
N ASP A 20 -3.75 4.96 2.06
CA ASP A 20 -3.99 3.71 1.35
C ASP A 20 -3.92 2.52 2.30
N VAL A 21 -4.82 1.57 2.07
CA VAL A 21 -4.83 0.26 2.68
C VAL A 21 -4.68 -0.80 1.59
N VAL A 22 -3.62 -1.58 1.67
CA VAL A 22 -3.36 -2.75 0.83
C VAL A 22 -3.78 -3.99 1.61
N ASN A 23 -4.43 -4.93 0.92
CA ASN A 23 -4.98 -6.14 1.51
C ASN A 23 -5.96 -5.83 2.67
N LEU A 24 -7.07 -5.16 2.34
CA LEU A 24 -8.06 -4.64 3.30
C LEU A 24 -8.57 -5.72 4.26
N PHE A 25 -8.86 -6.91 3.74
CA PHE A 25 -9.39 -8.05 4.49
C PHE A 25 -8.29 -8.96 5.06
N ASP A 26 -7.01 -8.59 4.96
CA ASP A 26 -5.86 -9.36 5.42
C ASP A 26 -5.85 -10.82 4.94
N GLN A 27 -6.16 -11.01 3.66
CA GLN A 27 -6.12 -12.32 3.03
C GLN A 27 -4.70 -12.85 2.98
N VAL A 28 -4.54 -14.11 3.34
CA VAL A 28 -3.30 -14.86 3.14
C VAL A 28 -3.39 -15.49 1.77
N TYR A 29 -2.53 -15.09 0.86
CA TYR A 29 -2.48 -15.67 -0.47
C TYR A 29 -1.05 -15.96 -0.87
N GLU A 30 -0.92 -17.04 -1.60
CA GLU A 30 0.34 -17.52 -2.13
C GLU A 30 0.63 -16.81 -3.46
N ILE A 31 1.85 -16.33 -3.61
CA ILE A 31 2.34 -15.75 -4.87
C ILE A 31 3.06 -16.83 -5.70
N ARG A 32 3.70 -17.80 -5.02
CA ARG A 32 4.42 -18.91 -5.66
C ARG A 32 4.28 -20.18 -4.84
N ASP A 33 3.96 -21.26 -5.53
CA ASP A 33 3.73 -22.62 -5.04
C ASP A 33 4.95 -23.27 -4.35
N GLY A 34 6.17 -22.87 -4.71
CA GLY A 34 7.38 -23.48 -4.17
C GLY A 34 7.65 -24.90 -4.66
N GLU A 35 7.02 -25.33 -5.76
CA GLU A 35 7.24 -26.66 -6.37
C GLU A 35 8.52 -26.72 -7.22
N GLY A 36 9.20 -25.59 -7.41
CA GLY A 36 10.42 -25.48 -8.21
C GLY A 36 11.64 -26.16 -7.59
N ILE A 37 12.42 -26.86 -8.41
CA ILE A 37 13.69 -27.48 -8.00
C ILE A 37 14.64 -26.41 -7.43
N GLY A 38 14.99 -26.52 -6.15
CA GLY A 38 15.92 -25.62 -5.46
C GLY A 38 15.28 -24.47 -4.68
N VAL A 39 13.94 -24.33 -4.67
CA VAL A 39 13.21 -23.31 -3.90
C VAL A 39 12.03 -23.97 -3.18
N PHE A 40 12.30 -24.67 -2.07
CA PHE A 40 11.37 -25.58 -1.38
C PHE A 40 10.39 -24.90 -0.40
N ALA A 41 10.03 -23.64 -0.62
CA ALA A 41 9.13 -22.93 0.29
C ALA A 41 8.11 -22.09 -0.49
N PRO A 42 6.80 -22.30 -0.23
CA PRO A 42 5.73 -21.39 -0.60
C PRO A 42 6.09 -19.94 -0.27
N GLN A 43 5.91 -19.04 -1.23
CA GLN A 43 6.11 -17.61 -1.01
C GLN A 43 4.76 -16.92 -0.91
N TYR A 44 4.54 -16.25 0.21
CA TYR A 44 3.30 -15.53 0.48
C TYR A 44 3.41 -14.05 0.17
N GLY A 45 2.28 -13.46 -0.22
CA GLY A 45 2.19 -12.03 -0.38
C GLY A 45 2.25 -11.25 0.93
N PRO A 46 2.53 -9.95 0.84
CA PRO A 46 2.52 -9.07 2.00
C PRO A 46 1.14 -9.07 2.67
N ARG A 47 1.17 -9.07 4.01
CA ARG A 47 -0.01 -8.89 4.87
C ARG A 47 -0.59 -7.49 4.70
N ARG A 48 -1.68 -7.18 5.40
CA ARG A 48 -2.28 -5.85 5.37
C ARG A 48 -1.26 -4.74 5.65
N GLY A 49 -1.22 -3.77 4.75
CA GLY A 49 -0.32 -2.62 4.83
C GLY A 49 -1.08 -1.30 4.83
N TYR A 50 -0.62 -0.36 5.65
CA TYR A 50 -1.14 1.01 5.72
C TYR A 50 -0.07 1.97 5.21
N PHE A 51 -0.45 2.84 4.28
CA PHE A 51 0.45 3.79 3.65
C PHE A 51 -0.14 5.19 3.73
N VAL A 52 0.72 6.17 4.01
CA VAL A 52 0.37 7.59 4.01
C VAL A 52 1.29 8.29 3.04
N GLY A 53 0.72 9.09 2.14
CA GLY A 53 1.45 9.92 1.20
C GLY A 53 1.06 11.39 1.37
N VAL A 54 2.04 12.27 1.24
CA VAL A 54 1.85 13.72 1.20
C VAL A 54 2.46 14.22 -0.10
N SER A 55 1.70 14.98 -0.88
CA SER A 55 2.15 15.61 -2.11
C SER A 55 1.83 17.10 -2.04
N GLN A 56 2.82 17.95 -2.29
CA GLN A 56 2.66 19.40 -2.29
C GLN A 56 2.88 19.92 -3.70
N LYS A 57 1.94 20.72 -4.21
CA LYS A 57 2.07 21.39 -5.50
C LYS A 57 2.97 22.62 -5.34
N PHE A 58 3.81 22.89 -6.35
CA PHE A 58 4.79 23.97 -6.31
C PHE A 58 4.18 25.34 -6.58
#